data_AF-A4AND4-F1
#
_entry.id   AF-A4AND4-F1
#
_cell.length_a   1.000
_cell.length_b   1.000
_cell.length_c   1.000
_cell.angle_alpha   90.00
_cell.angle_beta   90.00
_cell.angle_gamma   90.00
#
_symmetry.space_group_name_H-M   'P 1'
#
loop_
_entity.id
_entity.type
_entity.pdbx_description
1 polymer ?
#
loop_
_entity_poly.entity_id
_entity_poly.type
_entity_poly.pdbx_seq_one_letter_code
_entity_poly.pdbx_strand_id
1 'polypeptide(L)'
;MRKLLIAGVLLFMAVSCNEKVQEQSTEDPSGYELSTEKWPNKRNVNSEVEAILNEWPEYIAMEVSFDAIYNAVNREDLSLTVENIIEEQKLLEASSYPKEFDKPQIKSRQKVFKTYVLKVKGDLIYRLDPEKSVIEMIDAYNAQRKQFSIVLNNVLDTKLILEEE
;
A
#
# COMPACT_ATOMS: atom_id res chain seq x y z
N MET A 1 -39.14 -19.38 40.67
CA MET A 1 -37.77 -18.92 40.32
C MET A 1 -37.47 -18.92 38.81
N ARG A 2 -38.08 -19.77 37.98
CA ARG A 2 -37.90 -19.74 36.50
C ARG A 2 -38.46 -18.49 35.80
N LYS A 3 -39.54 -17.88 36.33
CA LYS A 3 -40.13 -16.65 35.79
C LYS A 3 -39.31 -15.38 36.08
N LEU A 4 -38.56 -15.37 37.19
CA LEU A 4 -37.64 -14.27 37.55
C LEU A 4 -36.35 -14.32 36.70
N LEU A 5 -35.89 -15.52 36.32
CA LEU A 5 -34.74 -15.69 35.42
C LEU A 5 -35.04 -15.20 33.99
N ILE A 6 -36.27 -15.40 33.50
CA ILE A 6 -36.68 -14.92 32.16
C ILE A 6 -36.80 -13.39 32.12
N ALA A 7 -37.28 -12.77 33.20
CA ALA A 7 -37.34 -11.31 33.31
C ALA A 7 -35.94 -10.68 33.36
N GLY A 8 -34.94 -11.35 33.96
CA GLY A 8 -33.55 -10.88 34.00
C GLY A 8 -32.86 -10.90 32.63
N VAL A 9 -33.11 -11.92 31.80
CA VAL A 9 -32.49 -12.03 30.45
C VAL A 9 -33.03 -10.99 29.47
N LEU A 10 -34.30 -10.61 29.59
CA LEU A 10 -34.90 -9.54 28.77
C LEU A 10 -34.37 -8.14 29.11
N LEU A 11 -33.95 -7.90 30.37
CA LEU A 11 -33.41 -6.60 30.78
C LEU A 11 -31.99 -6.35 30.28
N PHE A 12 -31.18 -7.40 30.10
CA PHE A 12 -29.81 -7.28 29.59
C PHE A 12 -29.73 -6.94 28.09
N MET A 13 -30.78 -7.21 27.31
CA MET A 13 -30.80 -6.84 25.88
C MET A 13 -31.07 -5.35 25.65
N ALA A 14 -31.54 -4.59 26.65
CA ALA A 14 -31.80 -3.15 26.51
C ALA A 14 -30.57 -2.26 26.80
N VAL A 15 -29.46 -2.81 27.30
CA VAL A 15 -28.27 -2.04 27.72
C VAL A 15 -27.11 -2.13 26.71
N SER A 16 -27.25 -2.91 25.63
CA SER A 16 -26.19 -3.12 24.64
C SER A 16 -26.12 -2.07 23.52
N CYS A 17 -26.66 -0.86 23.72
CA CYS A 17 -26.50 0.24 22.77
C CYS A 17 -26.04 1.50 23.52
N ASN A 18 -24.77 1.49 23.95
CA ASN A 18 -24.01 2.69 24.25
C ASN A 18 -22.88 2.78 23.23
N GLU A 19 -23.25 2.87 21.96
CA GLU A 19 -22.34 3.38 20.96
C GLU A 19 -22.32 4.89 21.17
N LYS A 20 -21.27 5.37 21.83
CA LYS A 20 -20.93 6.80 21.78
C LYS A 20 -20.66 7.09 20.31
N VAL A 21 -21.69 7.54 19.60
CA VAL A 21 -21.55 8.22 18.32
C VAL A 21 -20.77 9.48 18.65
N GLN A 22 -19.44 9.35 18.56
CA GLN A 22 -18.55 10.48 18.50
C GLN A 22 -19.04 11.28 17.30
N GLU A 23 -19.54 12.49 17.55
CA GLU A 23 -19.99 13.41 16.51
C GLU A 23 -18.87 13.53 15.49
N GLN A 24 -19.02 12.79 14.40
CA GLN A 24 -18.16 12.91 13.24
C GLN A 24 -18.60 14.21 12.61
N SER A 25 -17.79 15.25 12.83
CA SER A 25 -17.92 16.57 12.22
C SER A 25 -18.42 16.42 10.79
N THR A 26 -19.65 16.84 10.53
CA THR A 26 -20.13 17.15 9.19
C THR A 26 -19.43 18.42 8.73
N GLU A 27 -18.13 18.32 8.46
CA GLU A 27 -17.49 19.21 7.52
C GLU A 27 -17.82 18.74 6.11
N ASP A 28 -18.29 19.69 5.32
CA ASP A 28 -18.57 19.57 3.90
C ASP A 28 -17.46 18.77 3.19
N PRO A 29 -17.76 17.61 2.57
CA PRO A 29 -16.75 16.67 2.09
C PRO A 29 -16.03 17.14 0.82
N SER A 30 -16.37 18.32 0.29
CA SER A 30 -15.91 18.82 -1.02
C SER A 30 -14.54 19.52 -1.01
N GLY A 31 -13.87 19.63 0.14
CA GLY A 31 -12.61 20.38 0.27
C GLY A 31 -11.61 19.81 1.26
N TYR A 32 -11.44 18.49 1.34
CA TYR A 32 -10.30 17.93 2.08
C TYR A 32 -9.03 18.19 1.28
N GLU A 33 -8.34 19.28 1.61
CA GLU A 33 -7.07 19.66 1.01
C GLU A 33 -5.97 18.71 1.53
N LEU A 34 -5.38 17.95 0.61
CA LEU A 34 -4.27 17.05 0.92
C LEU A 34 -2.96 17.82 0.86
N SER A 35 -2.15 17.69 1.90
CA SER A 35 -0.76 18.15 1.89
C SER A 35 0.18 16.96 1.76
N THR A 36 1.04 17.00 0.73
CA THR A 36 2.04 15.96 0.45
C THR A 36 3.40 16.27 1.08
N GLU A 37 3.57 17.43 1.73
CA GLU A 37 4.86 17.93 2.23
C GLU A 37 5.54 16.99 3.23
N LYS A 38 4.75 16.23 3.99
CA LYS A 38 5.25 15.29 5.02
C LYS A 38 5.45 13.88 4.49
N TRP A 39 5.06 13.61 3.24
CA TRP A 39 5.13 12.26 2.70
C TRP A 39 6.59 11.86 2.44
N PRO A 40 6.97 10.60 2.69
CA PRO A 40 8.31 10.13 2.36
C PRO A 40 8.56 10.27 0.86
N ASN A 41 9.79 10.62 0.47
CA ASN A 41 10.14 10.63 -0.94
C ASN A 41 10.22 9.21 -1.52
N LYS A 42 9.92 9.07 -2.81
CA LYS A 42 10.22 7.84 -3.55
C LYS A 42 11.74 7.55 -3.48
N ARG A 43 12.09 6.32 -3.13
CA ARG A 43 13.48 5.86 -3.04
C ARG A 43 14.06 5.64 -4.44
N ASN A 44 15.24 6.20 -4.72
CA ASN A 44 15.99 5.87 -5.94
C ASN A 44 16.59 4.46 -5.85
N VAL A 45 16.75 3.82 -7.01
CA VAL A 45 17.50 2.56 -7.18
C VAL A 45 18.87 2.86 -7.81
N ASN A 46 19.78 1.89 -7.85
CA ASN A 46 21.04 2.06 -8.58
C ASN A 46 20.82 1.91 -10.10
N SER A 47 21.79 2.37 -10.89
CA SER A 47 21.67 2.41 -12.36
C SER A 47 21.48 1.04 -13.00
N GLU A 48 22.04 -0.01 -12.40
CA GLU A 48 21.91 -1.38 -12.91
C GLU A 48 20.48 -1.91 -12.74
N VAL A 49 19.89 -1.70 -11.56
CA VAL A 49 18.47 -2.02 -11.32
C VAL A 49 17.58 -1.17 -12.21
N GLU A 50 17.87 0.12 -12.33
CA GLU A 50 17.09 1.06 -13.13
C GLU A 50 17.05 0.66 -14.62
N ALA A 51 18.17 0.20 -15.17
CA ALA A 51 18.23 -0.30 -16.54
C ALA A 51 17.24 -1.47 -16.76
N ILE A 52 17.18 -2.43 -15.83
CA ILE A 52 16.27 -3.58 -15.92
C ILE A 52 14.80 -3.14 -15.74
N LEU A 53 14.52 -2.26 -14.78
CA LEU A 53 13.16 -1.77 -14.52
C LEU A 53 12.62 -0.96 -15.71
N ASN A 54 13.47 -0.21 -16.40
CA ASN A 54 13.08 0.58 -17.57
C ASN A 54 12.78 -0.26 -18.82
N GLU A 55 13.12 -1.55 -18.81
CA GLU A 55 12.74 -2.49 -19.87
C GLU A 55 11.45 -3.25 -19.56
N TRP A 56 10.81 -2.98 -18.41
CA TRP A 56 9.59 -3.64 -17.97
C TRP A 56 8.38 -2.68 -18.02
N PRO A 57 7.59 -2.68 -19.11
CA PRO A 57 6.56 -1.66 -19.35
C PRO A 57 5.49 -1.60 -18.26
N GLU A 58 5.06 -2.75 -17.74
CA GLU A 58 4.05 -2.82 -16.68
C GLU A 58 4.58 -2.26 -15.36
N TYR A 59 5.88 -2.38 -15.09
CA TYR A 59 6.47 -1.75 -13.92
C TYR A 59 6.53 -0.23 -14.09
N ILE A 60 6.91 0.24 -15.28
CA ILE A 60 6.92 1.67 -15.60
C ILE A 60 5.51 2.28 -15.46
N ALA A 61 4.48 1.61 -15.98
CA ALA A 61 3.10 2.09 -15.86
C ALA A 61 2.64 2.17 -14.40
N MET A 62 2.98 1.15 -13.59
CA MET A 62 2.74 1.15 -12.15
C MET A 62 3.52 2.26 -11.44
N GLU A 63 4.77 2.51 -11.81
CA GLU A 63 5.60 3.58 -11.24
C GLU A 63 5.06 4.98 -11.58
N VAL A 64 4.62 5.21 -12.82
CA VAL A 64 3.97 6.46 -13.21
C VAL A 64 2.70 6.70 -12.39
N SER A 65 1.88 5.65 -12.20
CA SER A 65 0.68 5.73 -11.37
C SER A 65 1.02 5.99 -9.89
N PHE A 66 2.11 5.41 -9.39
CA PHE A 66 2.60 5.71 -8.04
C PHE A 66 3.06 7.16 -7.91
N ASP A 67 3.82 7.70 -8.87
CA ASP A 67 4.32 9.08 -8.82
C ASP A 67 3.19 10.11 -8.85
N ALA A 68 2.06 9.79 -9.48
CA ALA A 68 0.89 10.65 -9.52
C ALA A 68 0.30 10.95 -8.13
N ILE A 69 0.59 10.14 -7.10
CA ILE A 69 0.08 10.40 -5.74
C ILE A 69 0.53 11.77 -5.21
N TYR A 70 1.75 12.21 -5.57
CA TYR A 70 2.30 13.47 -5.10
C TYR A 70 1.64 14.70 -5.73
N ASN A 71 0.84 14.49 -6.78
CA ASN A 71 0.07 15.54 -7.45
C ASN A 71 -1.39 15.61 -6.97
N ALA A 72 -1.83 14.69 -6.09
CA ALA A 72 -3.19 14.70 -5.58
C ALA A 72 -3.39 15.88 -4.61
N VAL A 73 -4.31 16.78 -4.92
CA VAL A 73 -4.61 17.97 -4.08
C VAL A 73 -5.87 17.80 -3.24
N ASN A 74 -6.71 16.80 -3.58
CA ASN A 74 -7.94 16.48 -2.87
C ASN A 74 -8.18 14.97 -2.83
N ARG A 75 -9.23 14.57 -2.09
CA ARG A 75 -9.60 13.16 -1.89
C ARG A 75 -9.98 12.46 -3.21
N GLU A 76 -10.65 13.16 -4.11
CA GLU A 76 -11.08 12.63 -5.40
C GLU A 76 -9.88 12.29 -6.29
N ASP A 77 -8.90 13.19 -6.37
CA ASP A 77 -7.65 12.99 -7.11
C ASP A 77 -6.86 11.81 -6.55
N LEU A 78 -6.76 11.73 -5.21
CA LEU A 78 -6.10 10.60 -4.55
C LEU A 78 -6.85 9.29 -4.81
N SER A 79 -8.18 9.32 -4.80
CA SER A 79 -9.02 8.14 -5.11
C SER A 79 -8.80 7.66 -6.53
N LEU A 80 -8.81 8.55 -7.52
CA LEU A 80 -8.54 8.20 -8.91
C LEU A 80 -7.14 7.61 -9.08
N THR A 81 -6.15 8.22 -8.42
CA THR A 81 -4.76 7.74 -8.46
C THR A 81 -4.63 6.35 -7.85
N VAL A 82 -5.28 6.10 -6.71
CA VAL A 82 -5.27 4.78 -6.05
C VAL A 82 -5.92 3.71 -6.91
N GLU A 83 -7.03 4.01 -7.59
CA GLU A 83 -7.63 3.06 -8.53
C GLU A 83 -6.68 2.73 -9.70
N ASN A 84 -5.99 3.74 -10.26
CA ASN A 84 -4.99 3.50 -11.30
C ASN A 84 -3.87 2.59 -10.80
N ILE A 85 -3.32 2.83 -9.60
CA ILE A 85 -2.31 1.97 -8.99
C ILE A 85 -2.83 0.53 -8.84
N ILE A 86 -4.09 0.34 -8.45
CA ILE A 86 -4.70 -0.99 -8.30
C ILE A 86 -4.77 -1.72 -9.65
N GLU A 87 -5.19 -1.05 -10.72
CA GLU A 87 -5.25 -1.66 -12.05
C GLU A 87 -3.84 -2.00 -12.57
N GLU A 88 -2.88 -1.08 -12.45
CA GLU A 88 -1.50 -1.33 -12.86
C GLU A 88 -0.84 -2.44 -12.03
N GLN A 89 -1.18 -2.58 -10.74
CA GLN A 89 -0.73 -3.72 -9.94
C GLN A 89 -1.24 -5.06 -10.47
N LYS A 90 -2.48 -5.14 -10.97
CA LYS A 90 -3.01 -6.37 -11.57
C LYS A 90 -2.26 -6.71 -12.86
N LEU A 91 -1.99 -5.71 -13.70
CA LEU A 91 -1.23 -5.89 -14.93
C LEU A 91 0.20 -6.33 -14.63
N LEU A 92 0.87 -5.67 -13.68
CA LEU A 92 2.20 -6.04 -13.21
C LEU A 92 2.25 -7.47 -12.65
N GLU A 93 1.26 -7.87 -11.86
CA GLU A 93 1.15 -9.25 -11.32
C GLU A 93 0.99 -10.31 -12.42
N ALA A 94 0.27 -9.98 -13.49
CA ALA A 94 0.03 -10.88 -14.63
C ALA A 94 1.16 -10.87 -15.67
N SER A 95 2.02 -9.86 -15.65
CA SER A 95 3.12 -9.70 -16.61
C SER A 95 4.23 -10.74 -16.44
N SER A 96 5.08 -10.85 -17.44
CA SER A 96 6.32 -11.64 -17.35
C SER A 96 7.40 -10.82 -16.65
N TYR A 97 7.91 -11.35 -15.54
CA TYR A 97 8.92 -10.65 -14.73
C TYR A 97 10.30 -10.77 -15.41
N PRO A 98 11.15 -9.73 -15.35
CA PRO A 98 12.56 -9.87 -15.68
C PRO A 98 13.18 -11.01 -14.87
N LYS A 99 14.08 -11.79 -15.49
CA LYS A 99 14.62 -13.03 -14.89
C LYS A 99 15.30 -12.78 -13.54
N GLU A 100 15.94 -11.63 -13.41
CA GLU A 100 16.62 -11.13 -12.22
C GLU A 100 15.63 -10.91 -11.07
N PHE A 101 14.41 -10.45 -11.40
CA PHE A 101 13.37 -10.06 -10.45
C PHE A 101 12.22 -11.06 -10.32
N ASP A 102 12.20 -12.13 -11.11
CA ASP A 102 11.27 -13.25 -10.95
C ASP A 102 11.66 -14.11 -9.74
N LYS A 103 11.55 -13.51 -8.55
CA LYS A 103 11.93 -14.09 -7.26
C LYS A 103 10.79 -13.97 -6.25
N PRO A 104 10.58 -14.98 -5.38
CA PRO A 104 9.55 -14.91 -4.34
C PRO A 104 9.64 -13.66 -3.45
N GLN A 105 10.85 -13.21 -3.14
CA GLN A 105 11.09 -12.01 -2.33
C GLN A 105 10.59 -10.70 -2.99
N ILE A 106 10.66 -10.58 -4.32
CA ILE A 106 10.10 -9.44 -5.06
C ILE A 106 8.57 -9.49 -5.02
N LYS A 107 8.00 -10.63 -5.41
CA LYS A 107 6.54 -10.85 -5.42
C LYS A 107 5.93 -10.67 -4.02
N SER A 108 6.64 -11.08 -2.98
CA SER A 108 6.22 -10.86 -1.60
C SER A 108 6.14 -9.38 -1.25
N ARG A 109 7.12 -8.56 -1.66
CA ARG A 109 7.08 -7.12 -1.39
C ARG A 109 5.98 -6.40 -2.17
N GLN A 110 5.73 -6.83 -3.41
CA GLN A 110 4.61 -6.34 -4.21
C GLN A 110 3.25 -6.60 -3.55
N LYS A 111 3.05 -7.78 -2.94
CA LYS A 111 1.83 -8.07 -2.17
C LYS A 111 1.67 -7.17 -0.94
N VAL A 112 2.78 -6.84 -0.27
CA VAL A 112 2.75 -5.91 0.87
C VAL A 112 2.38 -4.50 0.38
N PHE A 113 2.99 -4.03 -0.71
CA PHE A 113 2.61 -2.76 -1.34
C PHE A 113 1.12 -2.72 -1.70
N LYS A 114 0.62 -3.74 -2.41
CA LYS A 114 -0.81 -3.91 -2.72
C LYS A 114 -1.72 -3.85 -1.50
N THR A 115 -1.30 -4.46 -0.40
CA THR A 115 -2.06 -4.44 0.86
C THR A 115 -2.28 -3.01 1.35
N TYR A 116 -1.22 -2.19 1.32
CA TYR A 116 -1.32 -0.80 1.76
C TYR A 116 -2.04 0.11 0.75
N VAL A 117 -1.94 -0.15 -0.56
CA VAL A 117 -2.80 0.50 -1.56
C VAL A 117 -4.29 0.26 -1.26
N LEU A 118 -4.66 -0.99 -0.97
CA LEU A 118 -6.04 -1.33 -0.59
C LEU A 118 -6.46 -0.71 0.75
N LYS A 119 -5.53 -0.51 1.68
CA LYS A 119 -5.78 0.21 2.93
C LYS A 119 -6.13 1.67 2.67
N VAL A 120 -5.36 2.37 1.83
CA VAL A 120 -5.68 3.75 1.41
C VAL A 120 -7.06 3.81 0.76
N LYS A 121 -7.36 2.89 -0.17
CA LYS A 121 -8.70 2.78 -0.78
C LYS A 121 -9.80 2.62 0.27
N GLY A 122 -9.57 1.79 1.29
CA GLY A 122 -10.49 1.64 2.42
C GLY A 122 -10.74 2.96 3.13
N ASP A 123 -9.68 3.67 3.52
CA ASP A 123 -9.80 4.97 4.21
C ASP A 123 -10.58 5.98 3.36
N LEU A 124 -10.33 6.02 2.05
CA LEU A 124 -11.05 6.91 1.12
C LEU A 124 -12.55 6.56 1.02
N ILE A 125 -12.90 5.28 0.87
CA ILE A 125 -14.30 4.80 0.80
C ILE A 125 -15.06 5.17 2.08
N TYR A 126 -14.43 4.97 3.24
CA TYR A 126 -15.03 5.24 4.54
C TYR A 126 -14.88 6.71 4.98
N ARG A 127 -14.33 7.58 4.12
CA ARG A 127 -14.10 9.00 4.40
C ARG A 127 -13.29 9.25 5.68
N LEU A 128 -12.34 8.36 5.96
CA LEU A 128 -11.35 8.52 7.01
C LEU A 128 -10.19 9.38 6.49
N ASP A 129 -9.35 9.87 7.40
CA ASP A 129 -8.10 10.52 7.05
C ASP A 129 -7.09 9.48 6.49
N PRO A 130 -6.68 9.59 5.21
CA PRO A 130 -5.78 8.63 4.58
C PRO A 130 -4.29 8.91 4.85
N GLU A 131 -3.91 9.99 5.55
CA GLU A 131 -2.49 10.40 5.66
C GLU A 131 -1.60 9.24 6.14
N LYS A 132 -2.01 8.55 7.21
CA LYS A 132 -1.25 7.43 7.76
C LYS A 132 -1.13 6.27 6.78
N SER A 133 -2.21 5.88 6.11
CA SER A 133 -2.17 4.74 5.18
C SER A 133 -1.40 5.07 3.91
N VAL A 134 -1.41 6.32 3.46
CA VAL A 134 -0.58 6.80 2.35
C VAL A 134 0.90 6.71 2.71
N ILE A 135 1.30 7.15 3.90
CA ILE A 135 2.70 7.02 4.36
C ILE A 135 3.12 5.55 4.38
N GLU A 136 2.30 4.66 4.94
CA GLU A 136 2.58 3.22 4.97
C GLU A 136 2.66 2.60 3.57
N MET A 137 1.82 3.05 2.63
CA MET A 137 1.86 2.65 1.22
C MET A 137 3.17 3.07 0.54
N ILE A 138 3.60 4.32 0.74
CA ILE A 138 4.86 4.84 0.21
C ILE A 138 6.05 4.06 0.78
N ASP A 139 6.04 3.78 2.09
CA ASP A 139 7.09 2.98 2.74
C ASP A 139 7.15 1.55 2.19
N ALA A 140 5.98 0.93 1.95
CA ALA A 140 5.91 -0.39 1.35
C ALA A 140 6.47 -0.41 -0.08
N TYR A 141 6.15 0.61 -0.88
CA TYR A 141 6.73 0.77 -2.22
C TYR A 141 8.24 1.00 -2.18
N ASN A 142 8.72 1.85 -1.28
CA ASN A 142 10.15 2.08 -1.05
C ASN A 142 10.90 0.83 -0.57
N ALA A 143 10.22 -0.05 0.18
CA ALA A 143 10.77 -1.35 0.57
C ALA A 143 10.84 -2.31 -0.63
N GLN A 144 9.85 -2.30 -1.52
CA GLN A 144 9.90 -3.04 -2.79
C GLN A 144 11.06 -2.55 -3.67
N ARG A 145 11.22 -1.23 -3.84
CA ARG A 145 12.33 -0.65 -4.61
C ARG A 145 13.71 -1.06 -4.05
N LYS A 146 13.86 -1.03 -2.73
CA LYS A 146 15.07 -1.52 -2.04
C LYS A 146 15.35 -2.99 -2.33
N GLN A 147 14.29 -3.80 -2.40
CA GLN A 147 14.44 -5.24 -2.59
C GLN A 147 15.08 -5.56 -3.94
N PHE A 148 14.78 -4.81 -5.01
CA PHE A 148 15.44 -5.00 -6.31
C PHE A 148 16.97 -4.89 -6.20
N SER A 149 17.47 -3.84 -5.55
CA SER A 149 18.91 -3.67 -5.32
C SER A 149 19.51 -4.78 -4.46
N ILE A 150 18.78 -5.25 -3.43
CA ILE A 150 19.23 -6.38 -2.61
C ILE A 150 19.33 -7.66 -3.45
N VAL A 151 18.34 -7.94 -4.31
CA VAL A 151 18.35 -9.16 -5.14
C VAL A 151 19.53 -9.18 -6.10
N LEU A 152 19.86 -8.03 -6.68
CA LEU A 152 20.94 -7.92 -7.66
C LEU A 152 22.32 -7.98 -7.00
N ASN A 153 22.51 -7.33 -5.85
CA ASN A 153 23.78 -7.28 -5.14
C ASN A 153 24.08 -8.54 -4.31
N ASN A 154 23.09 -9.39 -4.02
CA ASN A 154 23.24 -10.56 -3.15
C ASN A 154 23.55 -11.85 -3.94
N VAL A 155 24.13 -11.73 -5.13
CA VAL A 155 24.87 -12.82 -5.73
C VAL A 155 26.16 -12.97 -4.91
N LEU A 156 26.08 -13.71 -3.81
CA LEU A 156 27.26 -14.28 -3.15
C LEU A 156 28.09 -14.93 -4.24
N ASP A 157 29.25 -14.35 -4.52
CA ASP A 157 30.18 -14.87 -5.51
C ASP A 157 30.69 -16.22 -4.99
N THR A 158 29.98 -17.29 -5.33
CA THR A 158 30.30 -18.65 -4.94
C THR A 158 31.66 -19.09 -5.48
N LYS A 159 32.25 -18.35 -6.43
CA LYS A 159 33.63 -18.58 -6.88
C LYS A 159 34.64 -18.25 -5.79
N LEU A 160 34.42 -17.19 -4.99
CA LEU A 160 35.31 -16.83 -3.88
C LEU A 160 35.31 -17.88 -2.76
N ILE A 161 34.24 -18.68 -2.64
CA ILE A 161 34.13 -19.74 -1.62
C ILE A 161 34.83 -21.03 -2.07
N LEU A 162 34.99 -21.24 -3.38
CA LEU A 162 35.55 -22.48 -3.95
C LEU A 162 37.04 -22.38 -4.30
N GLU A 163 37.67 -21.23 -4.08
CA GLU A 163 39.11 -21.02 -4.26
C GLU A 163 39.93 -21.18 -2.96
N GLU A 164 39.28 -21.55 -1.84
CA GLU A 164 39.93 -21.81 -0.54
C GLU A 164 40.19 -23.32 -0.24
N GLU A 165 40.02 -24.22 -1.21
CA GLU A 165 40.42 -25.65 -1.11
C GLU A 165 41.55 -26.00 -2.12
#